data_AF-T0KJK1-F1
#
_entry.id   AF-T0KJK1-F1
#
_cell.length_a   1.000
_cell.length_b   1.000
_cell.length_c   1.000
_cell.angle_alpha   90.00
_cell.angle_beta   90.00
_cell.angle_gamma   90.00
#
_symmetry.space_group_name_H-M   'P 1'
#
loop_
_entity.id
_entity.type
_entity.pdbx_description
1 polymer ?
#
loop_
_entity_poly.entity_id
_entity_poly.type
_entity_poly.pdbx_seq_one_letter_code
_entity_poly.pdbx_strand_id
1 'polypeptide(L)'
;MSVMSESTHGIEYLTVDSTFGAVKGFINKDYPNVAQLLGIPFAEPPTGSRRWLPPTPKEPPTVIDATKFGPSCPQQNKGGRPSVYNTDVPELQIRDETSEDCLSLCIWAPKDAVESTSTVRLPVIVFITGGAFLVGGTTVPYQNPTPWVESSQRHVVVSINYRLTIFGFPNAAGLNPHERNLGLLDQRLGLEWVHKHIACFGGDPSRMTHFGQSAGARSIDAHSFTYPDKPLVRNIIMNSGCALPPLPVSDPGCTHFSFLAKSMGFEGGDAVAELEFMRQQPAGKLVDAIREHWATSDRPFLSFRPIVDGFTLFDDYEERVQSGTFGKLPAICGTMNDEGTAVALYKPEGPDPTVAERITKGYFLGPMVKMAM
;
A
#
# COMPACT_ATOMS: atom_id res chain seq x y z
N MET A 1 -18.54 1.92 4.23
CA MET A 1 -19.20 2.04 5.55
C MET A 1 -18.30 2.87 6.45
N SER A 2 -18.81 3.94 7.06
CA SER A 2 -18.00 4.70 8.01
C SER A 2 -17.80 3.88 9.29
N VAL A 3 -16.60 3.87 9.87
CA VAL A 3 -16.35 3.29 11.21
C VAL A 3 -17.32 3.85 12.26
N MET A 4 -17.81 5.08 12.05
CA MET A 4 -18.86 5.68 12.88
C MET A 4 -20.16 4.87 12.90
N SER A 5 -20.50 4.18 11.81
CA SER A 5 -21.68 3.31 11.70
C SER A 5 -21.50 1.93 12.34
N GLU A 6 -20.26 1.57 12.70
CA GLU A 6 -19.96 0.31 13.40
C GLU A 6 -19.97 0.47 14.93
N SER A 7 -20.03 1.70 15.46
CA SER A 7 -20.07 1.94 16.90
C SER A 7 -21.43 1.59 17.50
N THR A 8 -21.43 0.78 18.56
CA THR A 8 -22.67 0.44 19.29
C THR A 8 -23.01 1.43 20.41
N HIS A 9 -22.01 2.14 20.95
CA HIS A 9 -22.19 3.10 22.04
C HIS A 9 -22.07 4.58 21.60
N GLY A 10 -21.79 4.83 20.31
CA GLY A 10 -21.65 6.15 19.71
C GLY A 10 -20.20 6.67 19.72
N ILE A 11 -20.02 7.91 19.27
CA ILE A 11 -18.70 8.53 19.11
C ILE A 11 -18.57 9.84 19.89
N GLU A 12 -17.34 10.23 20.19
CA GLU A 12 -16.93 11.53 20.71
C GLU A 12 -15.95 12.16 19.72
N TYR A 13 -16.12 13.44 19.36
CA TYR A 13 -15.18 14.11 18.46
C TYR A 13 -14.04 14.75 19.24
N LEU A 14 -12.84 14.71 18.65
CA LEU A 14 -11.68 15.47 19.12
C LEU A 14 -11.03 16.24 17.96
N THR A 15 -10.19 17.22 18.28
CA THR A 15 -9.36 17.93 17.30
C THR A 15 -7.92 17.98 17.79
N VAL A 16 -6.99 17.70 16.89
CA VAL A 16 -5.55 17.71 17.14
C VAL A 16 -4.93 18.84 16.33
N ASP A 17 -4.38 19.83 17.02
CA ASP A 17 -3.60 20.89 16.37
C ASP A 17 -2.24 20.33 15.96
N SER A 18 -2.01 20.21 14.66
CA SER A 18 -0.79 19.64 14.11
C SER A 18 -0.01 20.63 13.26
N THR A 19 1.25 20.30 12.97
CA THR A 19 2.09 21.04 12.02
C THR A 19 1.61 20.91 10.56
N PHE A 20 0.56 20.13 10.29
CA PHE A 20 -0.06 19.94 8.99
C PHE A 20 -1.49 20.53 8.89
N GLY A 21 -1.97 21.19 9.95
CA GLY A 21 -3.34 21.68 10.08
C GLY A 21 -4.07 21.10 11.30
N ALA A 22 -5.25 21.64 11.61
CA ALA A 22 -6.10 21.11 12.67
C ALA A 22 -6.83 19.86 12.17
N VAL A 23 -6.61 18.71 12.81
CA VAL A 23 -7.17 17.42 12.38
C VAL A 23 -8.31 17.00 13.31
N LYS A 24 -9.53 16.99 12.77
CA LYS A 24 -10.72 16.53 13.49
C LYS A 24 -10.85 15.02 13.37
N GLY A 25 -10.71 14.30 14.48
CA GLY A 25 -10.91 12.86 14.57
C GLY A 25 -12.07 12.50 15.49
N PHE A 26 -12.11 11.24 15.93
CA PHE A 26 -13.11 10.76 16.87
C PHE A 26 -12.58 9.64 17.78
N ILE A 27 -13.26 9.42 18.89
CA ILE A 27 -13.15 8.25 19.76
C ILE A 27 -14.43 7.43 19.57
N ASN A 28 -14.28 6.14 19.26
CA ASN A 28 -15.39 5.20 19.30
C ASN A 28 -15.59 4.78 20.76
N LYS A 29 -16.80 4.91 21.33
CA LYS A 29 -17.06 4.54 22.72
C LYS A 29 -16.92 3.04 23.01
N ASP A 30 -16.89 2.19 21.98
CA ASP A 30 -16.53 0.77 22.11
C ASP A 30 -15.01 0.56 22.37
N TYR A 31 -14.19 1.56 22.02
CA TYR A 31 -12.73 1.62 22.21
C TYR A 31 -12.36 2.99 22.80
N PRO A 32 -12.80 3.27 24.05
CA PRO A 32 -12.82 4.61 24.61
C PRO A 32 -11.43 5.22 24.81
N ASN A 33 -10.37 4.42 24.71
CA ASN A 33 -8.99 4.85 24.90
C ASN A 33 -8.24 5.00 23.57
N VAL A 34 -8.92 5.00 22.42
CA VAL A 34 -8.29 5.17 21.10
C VAL A 34 -8.86 6.38 20.36
N ALA A 35 -7.99 7.34 20.07
CA ALA A 35 -8.24 8.39 19.09
C ALA A 35 -8.02 7.84 17.67
N GLN A 36 -9.00 8.04 16.79
CA GLN A 36 -8.99 7.63 15.39
C GLN A 36 -9.04 8.87 14.49
N LEU A 37 -8.04 9.02 13.63
CA LEU A 37 -7.95 10.08 12.64
C LEU A 37 -7.75 9.44 11.26
N LEU A 38 -8.83 9.31 10.51
CA LEU A 38 -8.91 8.50 9.30
C LEU A 38 -8.96 9.40 8.06
N GLY A 39 -8.22 9.06 6.99
CA GLY A 39 -8.33 9.76 5.70
C GLY A 39 -7.60 11.12 5.62
N ILE A 40 -6.51 11.30 6.37
CA ILE A 40 -5.68 12.52 6.29
C ILE A 40 -4.92 12.53 4.95
N PRO A 41 -5.11 13.53 4.07
CA PRO A 41 -4.42 13.57 2.78
C PRO A 41 -2.94 13.92 2.97
N PHE A 42 -2.03 13.12 2.39
CA PHE A 42 -0.59 13.39 2.45
C PHE A 42 0.00 13.88 1.11
N ALA A 43 -0.73 13.71 0.02
CA ALA A 43 -0.34 14.14 -1.32
C ALA A 43 -1.46 14.91 -2.02
N GLU A 44 -1.09 15.73 -3.02
CA GLU A 44 -2.06 16.28 -3.96
C GLU A 44 -2.73 15.14 -4.74
N PRO A 45 -4.04 15.26 -5.07
CA PRO A 45 -4.76 14.22 -5.79
C PRO A 45 -4.07 13.85 -7.10
N PRO A 46 -3.72 12.57 -7.34
CA PRO A 46 -3.05 12.13 -8.57
C PRO A 46 -4.04 11.94 -9.73
N THR A 47 -4.91 12.93 -9.94
CA THR A 47 -6.01 12.90 -10.91
C THR A 47 -5.72 13.76 -12.14
N GLY A 48 -6.47 13.56 -13.23
CA GLY A 48 -6.36 14.37 -14.44
C GLY A 48 -4.92 14.40 -14.98
N SER A 49 -4.34 15.59 -15.14
CA SER A 49 -2.95 15.77 -15.60
C SER A 49 -1.90 15.19 -14.64
N ARG A 50 -2.24 14.96 -13.36
CA ARG A 50 -1.35 14.33 -12.38
C ARG A 50 -1.43 12.81 -12.39
N ARG A 51 -2.37 12.22 -13.14
CA ARG A 51 -2.40 10.77 -13.31
C ARG A 51 -1.13 10.32 -13.99
N TRP A 52 -0.50 9.33 -13.36
CA TRP A 52 0.81 8.77 -13.71
C TRP A 52 2.00 9.72 -13.59
N LEU A 53 1.92 10.70 -12.68
CA LEU A 53 3.08 11.46 -12.21
C LEU A 53 3.49 11.02 -10.80
N PRO A 54 4.77 11.23 -10.41
CA PRO A 54 5.20 11.12 -9.02
C PRO A 54 4.30 11.94 -8.08
N PRO A 55 4.05 11.45 -6.86
CA PRO A 55 3.17 12.15 -5.94
C PRO A 55 3.80 13.48 -5.50
N THR A 56 2.97 14.51 -5.40
CA THR A 56 3.38 15.83 -4.87
C THR A 56 2.91 15.96 -3.43
N PRO A 57 3.73 16.43 -2.48
CA PRO A 57 3.28 16.70 -1.12
C PRO A 57 2.03 17.59 -1.10
N LYS A 58 1.07 17.25 -0.25
CA LYS A 58 -0.13 18.06 -0.05
C LYS A 58 0.23 19.34 0.70
N GLU A 59 -0.27 20.49 0.22
CA GLU A 59 -0.15 21.73 1.00
C GLU A 59 -1.01 21.65 2.28
N PRO A 60 -0.48 22.01 3.47
CA PRO A 60 -1.19 21.92 4.75
C PRO A 60 -2.56 22.64 4.71
N PRO A 61 -3.68 21.91 4.84
CA PRO A 61 -4.99 22.52 4.97
C PRO A 61 -5.16 23.20 6.33
N THR A 62 -6.03 24.21 6.44
CA THR A 62 -6.36 24.81 7.74
C THR A 62 -7.02 23.80 8.68
N VAL A 63 -8.00 23.04 8.16
CA VAL A 63 -8.76 22.03 8.90
C VAL A 63 -8.92 20.78 8.05
N ILE A 64 -8.75 19.62 8.67
CA ILE A 64 -8.88 18.29 8.05
C ILE A 64 -9.98 17.53 8.78
N ASP A 65 -11.02 17.12 8.05
CA ASP A 65 -12.02 16.19 8.56
C ASP A 65 -11.53 14.75 8.40
N ALA A 66 -10.99 14.20 9.49
CA ALA A 66 -10.45 12.85 9.57
C ALA A 66 -11.40 11.90 10.33
N THR A 67 -12.72 12.10 10.20
CA THR A 67 -13.74 11.29 10.92
C THR A 67 -14.18 10.04 10.16
N LYS A 68 -13.66 9.82 8.94
CA LYS A 68 -14.00 8.70 8.07
C LYS A 68 -12.79 8.31 7.23
N PHE A 69 -12.72 7.05 6.81
CA PHE A 69 -11.70 6.65 5.85
C PHE A 69 -11.77 7.49 4.58
N GLY A 70 -10.59 7.83 4.04
CA GLY A 70 -10.47 8.24 2.64
C GLY A 70 -10.80 7.07 1.71
N PRO A 71 -11.15 7.33 0.45
CA PRO A 71 -11.43 6.27 -0.51
C PRO A 71 -10.17 5.42 -0.75
N SER A 72 -10.36 4.13 -0.99
CA SER A 72 -9.25 3.27 -1.42
C SER A 72 -8.87 3.60 -2.88
N CYS A 73 -7.64 3.30 -3.28
CA CYS A 73 -7.23 3.57 -4.67
C CYS A 73 -7.98 2.65 -5.65
N PRO A 74 -8.16 3.05 -6.92
CA PRO A 74 -8.96 2.28 -7.87
C PRO A 74 -8.30 0.93 -8.14
N GLN A 75 -9.11 -0.14 -8.04
CA GLN A 75 -8.63 -1.51 -8.06
C GLN A 75 -9.78 -2.49 -8.36
N GLN A 76 -9.43 -3.71 -8.75
CA GLN A 76 -10.39 -4.77 -9.05
C GLN A 76 -10.90 -5.47 -7.78
N ASN A 77 -11.57 -4.74 -6.88
CA ASN A 77 -12.10 -5.30 -5.61
C ASN A 77 -13.45 -6.03 -5.74
N LYS A 78 -14.15 -5.85 -6.87
CA LYS A 78 -15.47 -6.46 -7.14
C LYS A 78 -15.43 -7.27 -8.43
N GLY A 79 -15.62 -8.58 -8.34
CA GLY A 79 -15.65 -9.50 -9.48
C GLY A 79 -14.26 -9.87 -10.02
N GLY A 80 -14.24 -10.50 -11.20
CA GLY A 80 -13.03 -11.03 -11.83
C GLY A 80 -12.83 -12.53 -11.59
N ARG A 81 -11.62 -13.03 -11.84
CA ARG A 81 -11.28 -14.45 -11.62
C ARG A 81 -11.44 -14.81 -10.13
N PRO A 82 -12.13 -15.91 -9.79
CA PRO A 82 -12.25 -16.37 -8.41
C PRO A 82 -10.88 -16.58 -7.75
N SER A 83 -10.80 -16.23 -6.47
CA SER A 83 -9.65 -16.38 -5.58
C SER A 83 -10.13 -16.61 -4.15
N VAL A 84 -9.27 -17.16 -3.29
CA VAL A 84 -9.55 -17.29 -1.84
C VAL A 84 -10.01 -15.95 -1.25
N TYR A 85 -9.38 -14.85 -1.65
CA TYR A 85 -9.64 -13.52 -1.09
C TYR A 85 -10.94 -12.86 -1.54
N ASN A 86 -11.49 -13.22 -2.71
CA ASN A 86 -12.76 -12.65 -3.19
C ASN A 86 -13.93 -13.64 -3.12
N THR A 87 -13.66 -14.90 -2.74
CA THR A 87 -14.68 -15.97 -2.65
C THR A 87 -14.85 -16.47 -1.21
N ASP A 88 -13.77 -16.80 -0.50
CA ASP A 88 -13.86 -17.48 0.80
C ASP A 88 -13.65 -16.54 1.99
N VAL A 89 -12.77 -15.55 1.85
CA VAL A 89 -12.40 -14.58 2.93
C VAL A 89 -12.52 -13.13 2.46
N PRO A 90 -13.72 -12.67 2.03
CA PRO A 90 -13.94 -11.33 1.50
C PRO A 90 -13.66 -10.20 2.50
N GLU A 91 -13.57 -10.48 3.80
CA GLU A 91 -13.14 -9.55 4.84
C GLU A 91 -11.66 -9.13 4.73
N LEU A 92 -10.88 -9.81 3.90
CA LEU A 92 -9.53 -9.40 3.52
C LEU A 92 -9.50 -8.42 2.34
N GLN A 93 -10.66 -8.04 1.79
CA GLN A 93 -10.80 -7.03 0.76
C GLN A 93 -11.28 -5.69 1.34
N ILE A 94 -11.05 -4.62 0.57
CA ILE A 94 -11.61 -3.30 0.88
C ILE A 94 -13.14 -3.32 0.78
N ARG A 95 -13.82 -2.61 1.68
CA ARG A 95 -15.30 -2.51 1.71
C ARG A 95 -15.85 -1.23 1.07
N ASP A 96 -14.98 -0.24 0.87
CA ASP A 96 -15.38 1.11 0.51
C ASP A 96 -15.30 1.41 -0.98
N GLU A 97 -15.84 2.57 -1.35
CA GLU A 97 -15.69 3.14 -2.68
C GLU A 97 -14.22 3.42 -3.00
N THR A 98 -13.91 3.42 -4.29
CA THR A 98 -12.57 3.73 -4.78
C THR A 98 -12.56 5.06 -5.52
N SER A 99 -11.44 5.78 -5.45
CA SER A 99 -11.22 7.06 -6.13
C SER A 99 -9.75 7.18 -6.49
N GLU A 100 -9.42 7.93 -7.54
CA GLU A 100 -8.03 8.30 -7.81
C GLU A 100 -7.48 9.30 -6.77
N ASP A 101 -8.36 10.12 -6.17
CA ASP A 101 -8.03 10.93 -5.00
C ASP A 101 -8.01 10.07 -3.74
N CYS A 102 -7.00 9.21 -3.63
CA CYS A 102 -6.89 8.18 -2.59
C CYS A 102 -5.65 8.30 -1.69
N LEU A 103 -4.73 9.23 -1.97
CA LEU A 103 -3.46 9.37 -1.25
C LEU A 103 -3.64 10.00 0.13
N SER A 104 -4.17 9.18 1.03
CA SER A 104 -4.46 9.49 2.42
C SER A 104 -3.90 8.42 3.34
N LEU A 105 -3.78 8.77 4.62
CA LEU A 105 -3.37 7.87 5.69
C LEU A 105 -4.34 7.94 6.87
N CYS A 106 -4.24 6.93 7.73
CA CYS A 106 -5.06 6.82 8.93
C CYS A 106 -4.15 6.65 10.15
N ILE A 107 -4.52 7.26 11.28
CA ILE A 107 -3.78 7.23 12.54
C ILE A 107 -4.70 6.69 13.64
N TRP A 108 -4.19 5.73 14.41
CA TRP A 108 -4.79 5.24 15.64
C TRP A 108 -3.79 5.43 16.78
N ALA A 109 -4.17 6.17 17.81
CA ALA A 109 -3.30 6.50 18.92
C ALA A 109 -4.06 6.40 20.25
N PRO A 110 -3.38 6.05 21.36
CA PRO A 110 -3.94 6.19 22.70
C PRO A 110 -4.49 7.59 22.92
N LYS A 111 -5.72 7.69 23.45
CA LYS A 111 -6.40 8.98 23.70
C LYS A 111 -5.50 9.94 24.49
N ASP A 112 -4.92 9.44 25.57
CA ASP A 112 -4.03 10.21 26.45
C ASP A 112 -2.77 10.71 25.72
N ALA A 113 -2.26 9.98 24.72
CA ALA A 113 -1.08 10.39 23.97
C ALA A 113 -1.37 11.56 23.01
N VAL A 114 -2.64 11.73 22.62
CA VAL A 114 -3.11 12.81 21.73
C VAL A 114 -3.56 14.03 22.52
N GLU A 115 -4.21 13.84 23.66
CA GLU A 115 -4.72 14.94 24.49
C GLU A 115 -3.68 15.53 25.45
N SER A 116 -2.68 14.75 25.85
CA SER A 116 -1.69 15.18 26.82
C SER A 116 -0.64 16.10 26.21
N THR A 117 -0.24 17.11 26.98
CA THR A 117 1.01 17.86 26.75
C THR A 117 2.26 17.08 27.17
N SER A 118 2.10 15.79 27.50
CA SER A 118 3.18 14.88 27.87
C SER A 118 4.32 14.93 26.85
N THR A 119 5.54 15.03 27.36
CA THR A 119 6.76 14.95 26.56
C THR A 119 7.09 13.51 26.15
N VAL A 120 6.42 12.51 26.73
CA VAL A 120 6.66 11.09 26.45
C VAL A 120 5.88 10.67 25.20
N ARG A 121 6.59 10.51 24.10
CA ARG A 121 6.06 10.04 22.81
C ARG A 121 6.20 8.52 22.67
N LEU A 122 5.23 7.91 21.99
CA LEU A 122 5.13 6.45 21.82
C LEU A 122 5.81 5.96 20.53
N PRO A 123 6.32 4.72 20.48
CA PRO A 123 6.67 4.06 19.22
C PRO A 123 5.56 4.15 18.18
N VAL A 124 5.96 4.24 16.91
CA VAL A 124 5.03 4.32 15.79
C VAL A 124 5.20 3.10 14.90
N ILE A 125 4.12 2.38 14.66
CA ILE A 125 4.05 1.31 13.65
C ILE A 125 3.44 1.90 12.39
N VAL A 126 4.20 1.95 11.30
CA VAL A 126 3.71 2.41 9.99
C VAL A 126 3.43 1.18 9.15
N PHE A 127 2.17 0.95 8.80
CA PHE A 127 1.71 -0.25 8.11
C PHE A 127 1.49 0.02 6.60
N ILE A 128 1.98 -0.90 5.78
CA ILE A 128 1.74 -0.96 4.33
C ILE A 128 1.01 -2.25 3.98
N THR A 129 -0.20 -2.10 3.42
CA THR A 129 -1.03 -3.22 2.98
C THR A 129 -0.39 -4.01 1.83
N GLY A 130 -0.58 -5.33 1.87
CA GLY A 130 -0.26 -6.26 0.77
C GLY A 130 -1.26 -6.20 -0.39
N GLY A 131 -1.48 -7.34 -1.05
CA GLY A 131 -2.42 -7.46 -2.19
C GLY A 131 -1.76 -7.42 -3.57
N ALA A 132 -0.51 -7.90 -3.64
CA ALA A 132 0.25 -8.10 -4.90
C ALA A 132 0.37 -6.85 -5.79
N PHE A 133 0.28 -5.65 -5.19
CA PHE A 133 0.22 -4.35 -5.86
C PHE A 133 -1.02 -4.14 -6.74
N LEU A 134 -2.02 -5.02 -6.66
CA LEU A 134 -3.23 -4.97 -7.47
C LEU A 134 -4.46 -4.55 -6.68
N VAL A 135 -4.53 -4.95 -5.41
CA VAL A 135 -5.65 -4.70 -4.49
C VAL A 135 -5.13 -4.38 -3.09
N GLY A 136 -5.99 -3.92 -2.20
CA GLY A 136 -5.67 -3.55 -0.83
C GLY A 136 -5.98 -2.08 -0.52
N GLY A 137 -5.77 -1.68 0.72
CA GLY A 137 -5.98 -0.30 1.17
C GLY A 137 -6.20 -0.22 2.67
N THR A 138 -6.32 1.00 3.17
CA THR A 138 -6.48 1.27 4.62
C THR A 138 -7.85 0.85 5.17
N THR A 139 -8.79 0.49 4.29
CA THR A 139 -10.18 0.14 4.62
C THR A 139 -10.41 -1.37 4.73
N VAL A 140 -9.35 -2.19 4.62
CA VAL A 140 -9.46 -3.64 4.81
C VAL A 140 -9.80 -3.93 6.28
N PRO A 141 -10.97 -4.53 6.58
CA PRO A 141 -11.46 -4.72 7.95
C PRO A 141 -10.51 -5.47 8.86
N TYR A 142 -9.88 -6.53 8.32
CA TYR A 142 -8.93 -7.36 9.08
C TYR A 142 -7.66 -6.61 9.51
N GLN A 143 -7.39 -5.46 8.91
CA GLN A 143 -6.22 -4.63 9.20
C GLN A 143 -6.52 -3.53 10.23
N ASN A 144 -7.74 -3.47 10.79
CA ASN A 144 -8.12 -2.45 11.78
C ASN A 144 -7.34 -2.62 13.09
N PRO A 145 -6.44 -1.69 13.45
CA PRO A 145 -5.60 -1.82 14.62
C PRO A 145 -6.28 -1.33 15.92
N THR A 146 -7.52 -0.82 15.86
CA THR A 146 -8.19 -0.22 17.04
C THR A 146 -8.18 -1.14 18.27
N PRO A 147 -8.52 -2.45 18.19
CA PRO A 147 -8.46 -3.33 19.36
C PRO A 147 -7.04 -3.54 19.91
N TRP A 148 -6.02 -3.47 19.05
CA TRP A 148 -4.63 -3.61 19.44
C TRP A 148 -4.10 -2.36 20.15
N VAL A 149 -4.46 -1.18 19.65
CA VAL A 149 -4.14 0.09 20.33
C VAL A 149 -4.88 0.17 21.66
N GLU A 150 -6.18 -0.15 21.69
CA GLU A 150 -7.02 -0.16 22.90
C GLU A 150 -6.39 -1.03 24.01
N SER A 151 -6.06 -2.29 23.69
CA SER A 151 -5.55 -3.24 24.69
C SER A 151 -4.14 -2.94 25.17
N SER A 152 -3.29 -2.32 24.34
CA SER A 152 -1.87 -2.14 24.69
C SER A 152 -1.52 -0.75 25.22
N GLN A 153 -2.17 0.31 24.71
CA GLN A 153 -1.91 1.72 25.04
C GLN A 153 -0.43 2.15 24.91
N ARG A 154 0.36 1.44 24.09
CA ARG A 154 1.83 1.54 24.08
C ARG A 154 2.45 2.00 22.77
N HIS A 155 1.64 2.21 21.74
CA HIS A 155 2.12 2.53 20.41
C HIS A 155 1.05 3.30 19.61
N VAL A 156 1.51 4.03 18.60
CA VAL A 156 0.67 4.64 17.56
C VAL A 156 0.74 3.75 16.32
N VAL A 157 -0.38 3.54 15.64
CA VAL A 157 -0.42 2.86 14.33
C VAL A 157 -0.78 3.88 13.26
N VAL A 158 -0.05 3.87 12.16
CA VAL A 158 -0.38 4.61 10.94
C VAL A 158 -0.53 3.63 9.80
N SER A 159 -1.57 3.76 8.97
CA SER A 159 -1.72 2.99 7.73
C SER A 159 -1.73 3.94 6.54
N ILE A 160 -0.89 3.68 5.54
CA ILE A 160 -0.70 4.55 4.36
C ILE A 160 -1.33 3.91 3.14
N ASN A 161 -2.22 4.65 2.47
CA ASN A 161 -2.76 4.23 1.18
C ASN A 161 -1.78 4.59 0.05
N TYR A 162 -1.70 3.77 -0.99
CA TYR A 162 -0.83 4.00 -2.15
C TYR A 162 -1.49 3.53 -3.44
N ARG A 163 -1.13 4.12 -4.59
CA ARG A 163 -1.72 3.72 -5.87
C ARG A 163 -1.37 2.28 -6.21
N LEU A 164 -2.35 1.57 -6.74
CA LEU A 164 -2.29 0.15 -7.10
C LEU A 164 -2.52 -0.02 -8.61
N THR A 165 -2.34 -1.25 -9.11
CA THR A 165 -2.63 -1.67 -10.48
C THR A 165 -2.06 -0.68 -11.51
N ILE A 166 -2.76 -0.42 -12.62
CA ILE A 166 -2.33 0.53 -13.64
C ILE A 166 -2.13 1.96 -13.11
N PHE A 167 -2.76 2.35 -12.00
CA PHE A 167 -2.63 3.71 -11.46
C PHE A 167 -1.29 3.92 -10.74
N GLY A 168 -0.80 2.89 -10.05
CA GLY A 168 0.47 2.92 -9.32
C GLY A 168 1.65 2.35 -10.12
N PHE A 169 1.38 1.46 -11.07
CA PHE A 169 2.39 0.70 -11.80
C PHE A 169 2.03 0.60 -13.29
N PRO A 170 1.83 1.73 -13.99
CA PRO A 170 1.37 1.74 -15.38
C PRO A 170 2.36 1.08 -16.35
N ASN A 171 3.67 1.16 -16.06
CA ASN A 171 4.74 0.70 -16.94
C ASN A 171 4.57 1.21 -18.39
N ALA A 172 4.14 2.47 -18.56
CA ALA A 172 3.94 3.06 -19.88
C ALA A 172 5.26 3.54 -20.47
N ALA A 173 5.47 3.31 -21.77
CA ALA A 173 6.69 3.73 -22.47
C ALA A 173 6.86 5.27 -22.52
N GLY A 174 5.76 6.02 -22.48
CA GLY A 174 5.78 7.49 -22.46
C GLY A 174 6.20 8.11 -21.13
N LEU A 175 6.35 7.31 -20.07
CA LEU A 175 6.83 7.77 -18.76
C LEU A 175 8.34 7.67 -18.66
N ASN A 176 8.93 8.60 -17.89
CA ASN A 176 10.32 8.51 -17.46
C ASN A 176 10.56 7.13 -16.81
N PRO A 177 11.60 6.38 -17.21
CA PRO A 177 11.92 5.07 -16.65
C PRO A 177 11.95 5.03 -15.11
N HIS A 178 12.41 6.09 -14.45
CA HIS A 178 12.50 6.17 -12.98
C HIS A 178 11.20 6.60 -12.29
N GLU A 179 10.12 6.84 -13.06
CA GLU A 179 8.82 7.31 -12.57
C GLU A 179 7.69 6.30 -12.86
N ARG A 180 8.04 5.01 -13.00
CA ARG A 180 7.07 3.95 -13.35
C ARG A 180 6.52 3.20 -12.15
N ASN A 181 7.27 3.14 -11.05
CA ASN A 181 6.86 2.51 -9.80
C ASN A 181 6.21 3.52 -8.83
N LEU A 182 5.21 4.25 -9.32
CA LEU A 182 4.57 5.36 -8.61
C LEU A 182 4.00 4.97 -7.25
N GLY A 183 3.44 3.76 -7.12
CA GLY A 183 2.94 3.26 -5.84
C GLY A 183 4.04 3.16 -4.76
N LEU A 184 5.29 2.85 -5.13
CA LEU A 184 6.41 2.85 -4.17
C LEU A 184 6.81 4.28 -3.76
N LEU A 185 6.68 5.24 -4.69
CA LEU A 185 6.91 6.67 -4.41
C LEU A 185 5.81 7.25 -3.51
N ASP A 186 4.56 6.83 -3.69
CA ASP A 186 3.43 7.20 -2.82
C ASP A 186 3.69 6.78 -1.38
N GLN A 187 4.10 5.52 -1.18
CA GLN A 187 4.43 5.00 0.15
C GLN A 187 5.57 5.78 0.79
N ARG A 188 6.61 6.13 0.00
CA ARG A 188 7.74 6.92 0.50
C ARG A 188 7.30 8.32 0.94
N LEU A 189 6.49 9.01 0.13
CA LEU A 189 5.98 10.33 0.48
C LEU A 189 5.08 10.27 1.72
N GLY A 190 4.22 9.25 1.82
CA GLY A 190 3.42 9.01 3.03
C GLY A 190 4.30 8.80 4.26
N LEU A 191 5.38 8.03 4.15
CA LEU A 191 6.33 7.80 5.25
C LEU A 191 7.05 9.10 5.67
N GLU A 192 7.43 9.94 4.70
CA GLU A 192 8.00 11.27 4.95
C GLU A 192 7.02 12.18 5.68
N TRP A 193 5.74 12.16 5.30
CA TRP A 193 4.67 12.87 6.01
C TRP A 193 4.58 12.40 7.46
N VAL A 194 4.56 11.08 7.69
CA VAL A 194 4.48 10.52 9.05
C VAL A 194 5.69 10.97 9.88
N HIS A 195 6.90 10.82 9.36
CA HIS A 195 8.11 11.24 10.07
C HIS A 195 8.08 12.73 10.45
N LYS A 196 7.54 13.59 9.58
CA LYS A 196 7.45 15.03 9.81
C LYS A 196 6.37 15.42 10.83
N HIS A 197 5.25 14.69 10.88
CA HIS A 197 4.04 15.17 11.56
C HIS A 197 3.57 14.31 12.74
N ILE A 198 4.04 13.05 12.87
CA ILE A 198 3.48 12.09 13.86
C ILE A 198 3.67 12.52 15.32
N ALA A 199 4.64 13.40 15.57
CA ALA A 199 4.88 14.01 16.87
C ALA A 199 3.67 14.76 17.45
N CYS A 200 2.81 15.32 16.60
CA CYS A 200 1.59 16.00 17.02
C CYS A 200 0.47 15.02 17.46
N PHE A 201 0.60 13.74 17.12
CA PHE A 201 -0.38 12.69 17.41
C PHE A 201 0.15 11.70 18.46
N GLY A 202 1.09 12.14 19.31
CA GLY A 202 1.67 11.35 20.39
C GLY A 202 2.76 10.34 19.98
N GLY A 203 3.13 10.29 18.69
CA GLY A 203 4.16 9.37 18.19
C GLY A 203 5.57 9.95 18.21
N ASP A 204 6.58 9.08 18.38
CA ASP A 204 7.99 9.45 18.32
C ASP A 204 8.56 9.13 16.92
N PRO A 205 8.89 10.16 16.09
CA PRO A 205 9.41 9.92 14.74
C PRO A 205 10.77 9.20 14.74
N SER A 206 11.52 9.23 15.84
CA SER A 206 12.79 8.49 15.96
C SER A 206 12.61 7.00 16.29
N ARG A 207 11.39 6.59 16.64
CA ARG A 207 11.02 5.21 17.02
C ARG A 207 9.93 4.65 16.10
N MET A 208 10.03 4.98 14.81
CA MET A 208 9.17 4.41 13.77
C MET A 208 9.65 3.01 13.37
N THR A 209 8.73 2.07 13.27
CA THR A 209 8.94 0.74 12.70
C THR A 209 8.03 0.59 11.48
N HIS A 210 8.62 0.26 10.33
CA HIS A 210 7.86 -0.04 9.12
C HIS A 210 7.36 -1.48 9.20
N PHE A 211 6.09 -1.72 8.92
CA PHE A 211 5.49 -3.05 8.96
C PHE A 211 4.73 -3.30 7.65
N GLY A 212 5.05 -4.36 6.94
CA GLY A 212 4.36 -4.75 5.72
C GLY A 212 3.99 -6.22 5.71
N GLN A 213 2.93 -6.52 4.96
CA GLN A 213 2.53 -7.90 4.63
C GLN A 213 2.56 -8.11 3.12
N SER A 214 3.08 -9.25 2.65
CA SER A 214 3.15 -9.60 1.23
C SER A 214 3.78 -8.48 0.39
N ALA A 215 3.08 -7.92 -0.61
CA ALA A 215 3.54 -6.78 -1.39
C ALA A 215 3.94 -5.55 -0.56
N GLY A 216 3.29 -5.34 0.59
CA GLY A 216 3.70 -4.33 1.56
C GLY A 216 5.08 -4.66 2.16
N ALA A 217 5.31 -5.90 2.57
CA ALA A 217 6.62 -6.34 3.08
C ALA A 217 7.73 -6.19 2.01
N ARG A 218 7.41 -6.54 0.76
CA ARG A 218 8.31 -6.28 -0.38
C ARG A 218 8.62 -4.80 -0.56
N SER A 219 7.63 -3.94 -0.33
CA SER A 219 7.75 -2.50 -0.50
C SER A 219 8.66 -1.88 0.55
N ILE A 220 8.47 -2.26 1.83
CA ILE A 220 9.28 -1.73 2.93
C ILE A 220 10.74 -2.21 2.83
N ASP A 221 10.94 -3.43 2.33
CA ASP A 221 12.28 -3.96 2.08
C ASP A 221 12.93 -3.22 0.92
N ALA A 222 12.21 -3.01 -0.19
CA ALA A 222 12.69 -2.22 -1.32
C ALA A 222 13.10 -0.80 -0.90
N HIS A 223 12.35 -0.13 -0.02
CA HIS A 223 12.74 1.17 0.53
C HIS A 223 14.09 1.13 1.25
N SER A 224 14.47 0.02 1.89
CA SER A 224 15.78 -0.12 2.54
C SER A 224 16.93 -0.12 1.55
N PHE A 225 16.72 -0.64 0.33
CA PHE A 225 17.72 -0.62 -0.75
C PHE A 225 17.74 0.69 -1.53
N THR A 226 16.58 1.35 -1.66
CA THR A 226 16.46 2.62 -2.38
C THR A 226 16.99 3.80 -1.57
N TYR A 227 16.85 3.76 -0.24
CA TYR A 227 17.24 4.85 0.67
C TYR A 227 18.22 4.40 1.76
N PRO A 228 19.38 3.81 1.42
CA PRO A 228 20.29 3.20 2.39
C PRO A 228 20.83 4.21 3.42
N ASP A 229 21.13 5.44 2.97
CA ASP A 229 21.72 6.50 3.80
C ASP A 229 20.68 7.45 4.41
N LYS A 230 19.39 7.25 4.10
CA LYS A 230 18.28 8.10 4.56
C LYS A 230 17.10 7.29 5.09
N PRO A 231 17.32 6.37 6.05
CA PRO A 231 16.23 5.65 6.68
C PRO A 231 15.36 6.62 7.48
N LEU A 232 14.05 6.54 7.27
CA LEU A 232 13.04 7.27 8.07
C LEU A 232 12.49 6.43 9.22
N VAL A 233 12.92 5.18 9.32
CA VAL A 233 12.47 4.20 10.30
C VAL A 233 13.66 3.59 10.99
N ARG A 234 13.45 3.16 12.23
CA ARG A 234 14.44 2.50 13.05
C ARG A 234 14.52 1.00 12.75
N ASN A 235 13.39 0.36 12.46
CA ASN A 235 13.29 -1.09 12.24
C ASN A 235 12.25 -1.42 11.18
N ILE A 236 12.26 -2.67 10.70
CA ILE A 236 11.27 -3.20 9.76
C ILE A 236 10.67 -4.52 10.25
N ILE A 237 9.40 -4.79 9.91
CA ILE A 237 8.70 -6.06 10.14
C ILE A 237 8.15 -6.53 8.78
N MET A 238 8.63 -7.67 8.33
CA MET A 238 8.35 -8.22 7.00
C MET A 238 7.63 -9.56 7.12
N ASN A 239 6.32 -9.52 6.95
CA ASN A 239 5.49 -10.73 6.95
C ASN A 239 5.23 -11.18 5.51
N SER A 240 5.69 -12.38 5.17
CA SER A 240 5.38 -13.06 3.92
C SER A 240 5.83 -12.31 2.67
N GLY A 241 6.95 -11.58 2.73
CA GLY A 241 7.52 -10.93 1.55
C GLY A 241 8.83 -10.21 1.84
N CYS A 242 9.72 -10.19 0.85
CA CYS A 242 10.96 -9.40 0.81
C CYS A 242 11.18 -8.92 -0.63
N ALA A 243 12.05 -7.93 -0.82
CA ALA A 243 12.36 -7.35 -2.13
C ALA A 243 12.96 -8.41 -3.08
N LEU A 244 13.58 -9.44 -2.51
CA LEU A 244 14.22 -10.54 -3.22
C LEU A 244 13.33 -11.78 -3.38
N PRO A 245 13.50 -12.56 -4.46
CA PRO A 245 13.83 -12.05 -5.78
C PRO A 245 12.72 -11.12 -6.31
N PRO A 246 13.02 -10.30 -7.34
CA PRO A 246 12.00 -9.55 -8.07
C PRO A 246 10.81 -10.43 -8.46
N LEU A 247 9.60 -9.84 -8.48
CA LEU A 247 8.41 -10.58 -8.87
C LEU A 247 8.53 -11.06 -10.33
N PRO A 248 8.22 -12.33 -10.63
CA PRO A 248 8.38 -12.94 -11.97
C PRO A 248 7.38 -12.44 -13.03
N VAL A 249 6.53 -11.48 -12.66
CA VAL A 249 5.33 -11.04 -13.40
C VAL A 249 5.41 -9.56 -13.79
N SER A 250 6.62 -9.01 -13.87
CA SER A 250 6.86 -7.66 -14.38
C SER A 250 6.68 -7.62 -15.90
N ASP A 251 6.20 -6.49 -16.41
CA ASP A 251 6.10 -6.18 -17.85
C ASP A 251 7.10 -5.08 -18.22
N PRO A 252 8.41 -5.41 -18.27
CA PRO A 252 9.45 -4.42 -18.58
C PRO A 252 9.34 -3.88 -20.01
N GLY A 253 8.65 -4.61 -20.90
CA GLY A 253 8.41 -4.21 -22.28
C GLY A 253 7.25 -3.24 -22.48
N CYS A 254 6.59 -2.79 -21.41
CA CYS A 254 5.43 -1.88 -21.44
C CYS A 254 4.22 -2.41 -22.24
N THR A 255 4.16 -3.73 -22.49
CA THR A 255 3.21 -4.34 -23.42
C THR A 255 1.78 -4.37 -22.91
N HIS A 256 1.58 -4.48 -21.60
CA HIS A 256 0.26 -4.51 -20.95
C HIS A 256 -0.44 -3.15 -21.06
N PHE A 257 0.30 -2.05 -20.90
CA PHE A 257 -0.23 -0.71 -21.05
C PHE A 257 -0.73 -0.48 -22.48
N SER A 258 0.11 -0.82 -23.47
CA SER A 258 -0.24 -0.66 -24.88
C SER A 258 -1.35 -1.61 -25.34
N PHE A 259 -1.41 -2.83 -24.79
CA PHE A 259 -2.52 -3.74 -25.04
C PHE A 259 -3.85 -3.12 -24.57
N LEU A 260 -3.87 -2.60 -23.34
CA LEU A 260 -5.08 -1.98 -22.79
C LEU A 260 -5.46 -0.72 -23.57
N ALA A 261 -4.49 0.11 -23.98
CA ALA A 261 -4.74 1.28 -24.82
C ALA A 261 -5.43 0.90 -26.13
N LYS A 262 -4.93 -0.14 -26.82
CA LYS A 262 -5.54 -0.65 -28.06
C LYS A 262 -6.94 -1.20 -27.83
N SER A 263 -7.18 -1.96 -26.75
CA SER A 263 -8.53 -2.47 -26.44
C SER A 263 -9.52 -1.34 -26.13
N MET A 264 -9.03 -0.17 -25.73
CA MET A 264 -9.83 1.03 -25.49
C MET A 264 -9.98 1.94 -26.72
N GLY A 265 -9.40 1.56 -27.86
CA GLY A 265 -9.54 2.27 -29.13
C GLY A 265 -8.39 3.22 -29.48
N PHE A 266 -7.21 3.07 -28.88
CA PHE A 266 -6.03 3.80 -29.34
C PHE A 266 -5.62 3.32 -30.74
N GLU A 267 -5.74 4.20 -31.75
CA GLU A 267 -5.54 3.86 -33.17
C GLU A 267 -4.06 3.92 -33.62
N GLY A 268 -3.17 4.38 -32.74
CA GLY A 268 -1.73 4.46 -32.99
C GLY A 268 -1.17 5.87 -32.85
N GLY A 269 0.14 5.94 -32.69
CA GLY A 269 0.90 7.16 -32.35
C GLY A 269 2.20 6.78 -31.67
N ASP A 270 2.94 7.77 -31.18
CA ASP A 270 4.09 7.53 -30.31
C ASP A 270 3.66 7.24 -28.86
N ALA A 271 4.64 6.91 -28.01
CA ALA A 271 4.40 6.57 -26.61
C ALA A 271 3.83 7.74 -25.78
N VAL A 272 4.07 8.99 -26.20
CA VAL A 272 3.51 10.17 -25.55
C VAL A 272 2.02 10.29 -25.89
N ALA A 273 1.67 10.12 -27.16
CA ALA A 273 0.27 10.10 -27.61
C ALA A 273 -0.54 8.98 -26.94
N GLU A 274 0.05 7.78 -26.78
CA GLU A 274 -0.58 6.67 -26.06
C GLU A 274 -0.86 7.02 -24.59
N LEU A 275 0.13 7.61 -23.91
CA LEU A 275 0.00 8.03 -22.51
C LEU A 275 -1.11 9.09 -22.35
N GLU A 276 -1.14 10.10 -23.21
CA GLU A 276 -2.18 11.14 -23.17
C GLU A 276 -3.58 10.59 -23.48
N PHE A 277 -3.71 9.70 -24.47
CA PHE A 277 -4.96 9.01 -24.77
C PHE A 277 -5.48 8.24 -23.55
N MET A 278 -4.59 7.49 -22.89
CA MET A 278 -4.92 6.71 -21.71
C MET A 278 -5.24 7.60 -20.50
N ARG A 279 -4.63 8.78 -20.40
CA ARG A 279 -4.88 9.75 -19.32
C ARG A 279 -6.29 10.34 -19.41
N GLN A 280 -6.87 10.41 -20.60
CA GLN A 280 -8.23 10.88 -20.82
C GLN A 280 -9.31 9.85 -20.45
N GLN A 281 -8.94 8.59 -20.21
CA GLN A 281 -9.91 7.55 -19.89
C GLN A 281 -10.46 7.70 -18.47
N PRO A 282 -11.77 7.47 -18.22
CA PRO A 282 -12.29 7.40 -16.86
C PRO A 282 -11.65 6.25 -16.07
N ALA A 283 -11.34 6.48 -14.78
CA ALA A 283 -10.72 5.46 -13.92
C ALA A 283 -11.52 4.16 -13.88
N GLY A 284 -12.85 4.27 -13.75
CA GLY A 284 -13.75 3.11 -13.75
C GLY A 284 -13.61 2.26 -15.02
N LYS A 285 -13.51 2.90 -16.20
CA LYS A 285 -13.34 2.18 -17.48
C LYS A 285 -12.01 1.43 -17.54
N LEU A 286 -10.93 1.99 -17.00
CA LEU A 286 -9.64 1.30 -16.92
C LEU A 286 -9.73 0.06 -16.02
N VAL A 287 -10.35 0.20 -14.84
CA VAL A 287 -10.56 -0.90 -13.90
C VAL A 287 -11.44 -1.99 -14.51
N ASP A 288 -12.55 -1.59 -15.14
CA ASP A 288 -13.52 -2.47 -15.78
C ASP A 288 -12.88 -3.27 -16.92
N ALA A 289 -12.13 -2.61 -17.82
CA ALA A 289 -11.45 -3.27 -18.93
C ALA A 289 -10.42 -4.31 -18.45
N ILE A 290 -9.65 -4.01 -17.40
CA ILE A 290 -8.72 -4.98 -16.81
C ILE A 290 -9.49 -6.16 -16.20
N ARG A 291 -10.56 -5.90 -15.44
CA ARG A 291 -11.39 -6.93 -14.80
C ARG A 291 -12.04 -7.85 -15.83
N GLU A 292 -12.60 -7.29 -16.89
CA GLU A 292 -13.23 -8.03 -17.98
C GLU A 292 -12.21 -8.90 -18.71
N HIS A 293 -11.02 -8.36 -18.99
CA HIS A 293 -9.94 -9.15 -19.58
C HIS A 293 -9.53 -10.33 -18.69
N TRP A 294 -9.44 -10.13 -17.37
CA TRP A 294 -9.14 -11.21 -16.40
C TRP A 294 -10.20 -12.30 -16.32
N ALA A 295 -11.43 -12.03 -16.75
CA ALA A 295 -12.50 -13.02 -16.82
C ALA A 295 -12.38 -13.94 -18.05
N THR A 296 -11.51 -13.59 -19.01
CA THR A 296 -11.21 -14.42 -20.19
C THR A 296 -9.98 -15.30 -19.98
N SER A 297 -9.68 -16.17 -20.94
CA SER A 297 -8.40 -16.90 -20.99
C SER A 297 -7.38 -16.26 -21.93
N ASP A 298 -7.67 -15.07 -22.45
CA ASP A 298 -6.87 -14.41 -23.47
C ASP A 298 -5.49 -14.02 -22.94
N ARG A 299 -4.56 -13.81 -23.88
CA ARG A 299 -3.17 -13.45 -23.59
C ARG A 299 -2.85 -12.08 -24.21
N PRO A 300 -2.00 -11.28 -23.55
CA PRO A 300 -1.29 -11.55 -22.29
C PRO A 300 -2.20 -11.46 -21.06
N PHE A 301 -1.80 -12.05 -19.92
CA PHE A 301 -2.49 -11.78 -18.66
C PHE A 301 -2.07 -10.39 -18.18
N LEU A 302 -2.99 -9.41 -18.24
CA LEU A 302 -2.68 -8.04 -17.86
C LEU A 302 -2.33 -7.96 -16.38
N SER A 303 -1.11 -7.53 -16.09
CA SER A 303 -0.67 -7.33 -14.71
C SER A 303 0.19 -6.10 -14.59
N PHE A 304 -0.27 -5.17 -13.75
CA PHE A 304 0.38 -3.89 -13.48
C PHE A 304 0.99 -3.94 -12.10
N ARG A 305 2.30 -4.16 -12.05
CA ARG A 305 3.10 -4.40 -10.85
C ARG A 305 4.44 -3.69 -11.00
N PRO A 306 5.18 -3.48 -9.89
CA PRO A 306 6.49 -2.87 -9.96
C PRO A 306 7.44 -3.58 -10.94
N ILE A 307 8.28 -2.80 -11.61
CA ILE A 307 9.35 -3.28 -12.50
C ILE A 307 10.72 -2.98 -11.89
N VAL A 308 11.75 -3.72 -12.28
CA VAL A 308 13.13 -3.31 -12.01
C VAL A 308 13.42 -2.09 -12.87
N ASP A 309 13.63 -0.94 -12.25
CA ASP A 309 13.88 0.35 -12.89
C ASP A 309 15.27 0.93 -12.56
N GLY A 310 16.06 0.24 -11.72
CA GLY A 310 17.37 0.69 -11.26
C GLY A 310 17.32 1.89 -10.32
N PHE A 311 16.12 2.29 -9.88
CA PHE A 311 15.91 3.45 -9.02
C PHE A 311 15.10 3.09 -7.77
N THR A 312 13.90 2.54 -7.94
CA THR A 312 13.04 2.09 -6.84
C THR A 312 13.12 0.58 -6.59
N LEU A 313 13.46 -0.20 -7.61
CA LEU A 313 13.72 -1.63 -7.53
C LEU A 313 14.94 -1.99 -8.37
N PHE A 314 15.69 -2.99 -7.91
CA PHE A 314 16.96 -3.36 -8.49
C PHE A 314 17.01 -4.86 -8.86
N ASP A 315 17.98 -5.27 -9.67
CA ASP A 315 18.28 -6.68 -9.98
C ASP A 315 19.59 -7.16 -9.34
N ASP A 316 20.41 -6.23 -8.85
CA ASP A 316 21.72 -6.41 -8.19
C ASP A 316 21.63 -6.53 -6.65
N TYR A 317 20.46 -6.89 -6.10
CA TYR A 317 20.23 -6.94 -4.65
C TYR A 317 21.28 -7.79 -3.89
N GLU A 318 21.74 -8.90 -4.46
CA GLU A 318 22.78 -9.74 -3.83
C GLU A 318 24.12 -8.99 -3.72
N GLU A 319 24.51 -8.26 -4.77
CA GLU A 319 25.72 -7.43 -4.75
C GLU A 319 25.60 -6.26 -3.78
N ARG A 320 24.40 -5.66 -3.67
CA ARG A 320 24.10 -4.62 -2.66
C ARG A 320 24.23 -5.14 -1.23
N VAL A 321 23.73 -6.35 -0.97
CA VAL A 321 23.89 -6.99 0.35
C VAL A 321 25.37 -7.25 0.63
N GLN A 322 26.11 -7.85 -0.31
CA GLN A 322 27.53 -8.17 -0.14
C GLN A 322 28.41 -6.93 0.05
N SER A 323 28.13 -5.85 -0.69
CA SER A 323 28.83 -4.56 -0.57
C SER A 323 28.37 -3.73 0.64
N GLY A 324 27.26 -4.09 1.27
CA GLY A 324 26.65 -3.34 2.37
C GLY A 324 25.92 -2.06 1.91
N THR A 325 25.57 -1.95 0.64
CA THR A 325 24.86 -0.81 0.01
C THR A 325 23.34 -0.96 0.17
N PHE A 326 22.89 -1.07 1.42
CA PHE A 326 21.48 -1.15 1.80
C PHE A 326 21.29 -0.61 3.23
N GLY A 327 20.07 -0.25 3.59
CA GLY A 327 19.73 0.19 4.94
C GLY A 327 19.84 -0.95 5.94
N LYS A 328 20.85 -0.89 6.83
CA LYS A 328 21.12 -1.91 7.87
C LYS A 328 20.18 -1.76 9.06
N LEU A 329 18.90 -2.05 8.83
CA LEU A 329 17.84 -1.92 9.83
C LEU A 329 17.59 -3.25 10.53
N PRO A 330 17.41 -3.29 11.87
CA PRO A 330 16.88 -4.45 12.55
C PRO A 330 15.55 -4.89 11.93
N ALA A 331 15.42 -6.19 11.68
CA ALA A 331 14.28 -6.76 11.00
C ALA A 331 13.65 -7.91 11.80
N ILE A 332 12.31 -7.93 11.83
CA ILE A 332 11.54 -9.13 12.19
C ILE A 332 10.97 -9.68 10.88
N CYS A 333 11.30 -10.93 10.56
CA CYS A 333 10.99 -11.54 9.28
C CYS A 333 10.23 -12.84 9.52
N GLY A 334 9.18 -13.10 8.75
CA GLY A 334 8.39 -14.33 8.93
C GLY A 334 7.61 -14.74 7.70
N THR A 335 7.26 -16.03 7.64
CA THR A 335 6.40 -16.65 6.63
C THR A 335 5.40 -17.58 7.31
N MET A 336 4.34 -17.96 6.60
CA MET A 336 3.37 -18.96 7.02
C MET A 336 3.73 -20.36 6.48
N ASN A 337 3.11 -21.40 7.04
CA ASN A 337 3.36 -22.79 6.61
C ASN A 337 2.87 -23.05 5.16
N ASP A 338 1.75 -22.45 4.76
CA ASP A 338 1.00 -22.79 3.54
C ASP A 338 0.76 -21.57 2.63
N GLU A 339 1.75 -20.69 2.48
CA GLU A 339 1.65 -19.43 1.70
C GLU A 339 1.08 -19.64 0.29
N GLY A 340 1.60 -20.65 -0.41
CA GLY A 340 1.23 -20.95 -1.79
C GLY A 340 -0.22 -21.42 -1.93
N THR A 341 -0.85 -21.95 -0.90
CA THR A 341 -2.26 -22.35 -0.94
C THR A 341 -3.17 -21.15 -1.19
N ALA A 342 -2.84 -20.00 -0.61
CA ALA A 342 -3.65 -18.79 -0.73
C ALA A 342 -3.47 -18.05 -2.07
N VAL A 343 -2.35 -18.25 -2.76
CA VAL A 343 -2.00 -17.49 -3.99
C VAL A 343 -1.88 -18.35 -5.25
N ALA A 344 -1.90 -19.68 -5.12
CA ALA A 344 -2.04 -20.58 -6.25
C ALA A 344 -3.38 -20.35 -6.97
N LEU A 345 -3.50 -20.93 -8.17
CA LEU A 345 -4.76 -20.88 -8.89
C LEU A 345 -5.88 -21.48 -8.04
N TYR A 346 -6.88 -20.63 -7.75
CA TYR A 346 -8.06 -21.01 -7.02
C TYR A 346 -8.87 -22.11 -7.71
N LYS A 347 -9.26 -23.10 -6.91
CA LYS A 347 -10.21 -24.16 -7.25
C LYS A 347 -11.06 -24.42 -5.99
N PRO A 348 -12.38 -24.62 -6.10
CA PRO A 348 -13.23 -24.90 -4.94
C PRO A 348 -12.78 -26.11 -4.11
N GLU A 349 -12.18 -27.12 -4.75
CA GLU A 349 -11.68 -28.33 -4.10
C GLU A 349 -10.28 -28.18 -3.50
N GLY A 350 -9.68 -26.99 -3.63
CA GLY A 350 -8.30 -26.68 -3.23
C GLY A 350 -7.32 -26.61 -4.42
N PRO A 351 -6.24 -25.82 -4.29
CA PRO A 351 -5.24 -25.69 -5.34
C PRO A 351 -4.46 -27.01 -5.53
N ASP A 352 -3.74 -27.11 -6.64
CA ASP A 352 -2.78 -28.21 -6.83
C ASP A 352 -1.70 -28.14 -5.72
N PRO A 353 -1.57 -29.18 -4.86
CA PRO A 353 -0.65 -29.14 -3.73
C PRO A 353 0.81 -29.00 -4.13
N THR A 354 1.20 -29.58 -5.27
CA THR A 354 2.57 -29.48 -5.78
C THR A 354 2.89 -28.06 -6.24
N VAL A 355 1.91 -27.39 -6.86
CA VAL A 355 2.03 -25.98 -7.25
C VAL A 355 2.07 -25.08 -6.02
N ALA A 356 1.17 -25.29 -5.05
CA ALA A 356 1.14 -24.54 -3.81
C ALA A 356 2.46 -24.65 -3.05
N GLU A 357 2.98 -25.86 -2.84
CA GLU A 357 4.26 -26.08 -2.16
C GLU A 357 5.43 -25.41 -2.89
N ARG A 358 5.45 -25.51 -4.22
CA ARG A 358 6.47 -24.81 -5.04
C ARG A 358 6.41 -23.31 -4.84
N ILE A 359 5.21 -22.73 -4.77
CA ILE A 359 5.04 -21.29 -4.53
C ILE A 359 5.52 -20.93 -3.12
N THR A 360 5.11 -21.68 -2.10
CA THR A 360 5.55 -21.46 -0.71
C THR A 360 7.07 -21.43 -0.61
N LYS A 361 7.74 -22.46 -1.15
CA LYS A 361 9.20 -22.58 -1.09
C LYS A 361 9.92 -21.55 -1.94
N GLY A 362 9.44 -21.30 -3.17
CA GLY A 362 10.13 -20.47 -4.16
C GLY A 362 9.95 -18.96 -3.97
N TYR A 363 8.77 -18.51 -3.53
CA TYR A 363 8.43 -17.07 -3.49
C TYR A 363 8.35 -16.47 -2.10
N PHE A 364 8.23 -17.30 -1.07
CA PHE A 364 8.06 -16.84 0.31
C PHE A 364 9.20 -17.33 1.20
N LEU A 365 9.28 -18.63 1.46
CA LEU A 365 10.22 -19.21 2.42
C LEU A 365 11.68 -19.09 1.97
N GLY A 366 12.02 -19.57 0.78
CA GLY A 366 13.39 -19.58 0.27
C GLY A 366 14.01 -18.17 0.24
N PRO A 367 13.35 -17.16 -0.34
CA PRO A 367 13.85 -15.80 -0.34
C PRO A 367 14.02 -15.21 1.06
N MET A 368 13.05 -15.46 1.97
CA MET A 368 13.13 -14.98 3.35
C MET A 368 14.32 -15.59 4.10
N VAL A 369 14.58 -16.89 3.91
CA VAL A 369 15.76 -17.57 4.47
C VAL A 369 17.04 -16.99 3.89
N LYS A 370 17.12 -16.79 2.57
CA LYS A 370 18.32 -16.19 1.92
C LYS A 370 18.62 -14.79 2.45
N MET A 371 17.60 -14.00 2.75
CA MET A 371 17.73 -12.65 3.30
C MET A 371 18.11 -12.65 4.79
N ALA A 372 17.72 -13.67 5.55
CA ALA A 372 18.03 -13.78 6.98
C ALA A 372 19.43 -14.34 7.30
N MET A 373 20.08 -14.97 6.31
CA MET A 373 21.47 -15.45 6.39
C MET A 373 22.42 -14.36 5.89
#